data_AF-A0A4V1SCA4-F1
#
_entry.id   AF-A0A4V1SCA4-F1
#
_cell.length_a   1.000
_cell.length_b   1.000
_cell.length_c   1.000
_cell.angle_alpha   90.00
_cell.angle_beta   90.00
_cell.angle_gamma   90.00
#
_symmetry.space_group_name_H-M   'P 1'
#
loop_
_entity.id
_entity.type
_entity.pdbx_description
1 polymer ?
#
loop_
_entity_poly.entity_id
_entity_poly.type
_entity_poly.pdbx_seq_one_letter_code
_entity_poly.pdbx_strand_id
1 'polypeptide(L)'
;LLEAWVVVESVAPARLHVERFLPPVPLRIAVDHTGGDQTADTALASAKLRRGDPASLLRNEAVKRKVLPTMLERVRDLGTEASKAVIESALQTMHAQLDDEITRLKDLAAMNDHIRPEEIDALVAREQELAAAIRNARVRVDAIRFVWKAPAV
;
A
#
# COMPACT_ATOMS: atom_id res chain seq x y z
N LEU A 1 20.57 -4.46 7.98
CA LEU A 1 19.21 -4.64 7.46
C LEU A 1 18.47 -3.32 7.57
N LEU A 2 17.61 -3.02 6.62
CA LEU A 2 16.69 -1.89 6.69
C LEU A 2 15.29 -2.49 6.64
N GLU A 3 14.53 -2.25 7.69
CA GLU A 3 13.12 -2.58 7.73
C GLU A 3 12.33 -1.29 7.60
N ALA A 4 11.26 -1.32 6.82
CA ALA A 4 10.41 -0.19 6.57
C ALA A 4 8.95 -0.61 6.60
N TRP A 5 8.11 0.30 7.07
CA TRP A 5 6.68 0.23 6.86
C TRP A 5 6.35 1.19 5.73
N VAL A 6 5.85 0.62 4.63
CA VAL A 6 5.30 1.39 3.53
C VAL A 6 3.79 1.35 3.61
N VAL A 7 3.12 2.43 3.25
CA VAL A 7 1.67 2.54 3.29
C VAL A 7 1.16 2.70 1.86
N VAL A 8 0.24 1.83 1.48
CA VAL A 8 -0.55 1.97 0.25
C VAL A 8 -1.75 2.84 0.58
N GLU A 9 -1.86 4.00 -0.07
CA GLU A 9 -2.91 4.98 0.20
C GLU A 9 -3.41 5.62 -1.11
N SER A 10 -4.71 5.92 -1.19
CA SER A 10 -5.28 6.70 -2.31
C SER A 10 -5.37 8.18 -1.95
N VAL A 11 -5.04 9.04 -2.91
CA VAL A 11 -5.23 10.49 -2.81
C VAL A 11 -6.40 10.87 -3.72
N ALA A 12 -7.59 10.93 -3.15
CA ALA A 12 -8.82 11.17 -3.87
C ALA A 12 -9.75 12.14 -3.10
N PRO A 13 -10.68 12.83 -3.79
CA PRO A 13 -11.67 13.66 -3.13
C PRO A 13 -12.51 12.85 -2.12
N ALA A 14 -12.73 13.40 -0.92
CA ALA A 14 -13.47 12.73 0.16
C ALA A 14 -14.87 12.24 -0.24
N ARG A 15 -15.52 12.92 -1.21
CA ARG A 15 -16.84 12.51 -1.74
C ARG A 15 -16.87 11.08 -2.31
N LEU A 16 -15.73 10.58 -2.78
CA LEU A 16 -15.64 9.25 -3.38
C LEU A 16 -15.71 8.15 -2.31
N HIS A 17 -15.27 8.42 -1.09
CA HIS A 17 -15.16 7.45 0.00
C HIS A 17 -14.31 6.23 -0.36
N VAL A 18 -13.16 6.48 -1.00
CA VAL A 18 -12.22 5.41 -1.45
C VAL A 18 -11.74 4.57 -0.27
N GLU A 19 -11.63 5.16 0.92
CA GLU A 19 -11.22 4.51 2.16
C GLU A 19 -12.11 3.33 2.56
N ARG A 20 -13.33 3.22 2.03
CA ARG A 20 -14.21 2.05 2.21
C ARG A 20 -13.65 0.79 1.54
N PHE A 21 -12.90 0.95 0.46
CA PHE A 21 -12.36 -0.15 -0.34
C PHE A 21 -10.84 -0.27 -0.21
N LEU A 22 -10.15 0.87 -0.14
CA LEU A 22 -8.72 0.97 0.05
C LEU A 22 -8.41 1.93 1.21
N PRO A 23 -8.59 1.50 2.47
CA PRO A 23 -8.03 2.23 3.61
C PRO A 23 -6.49 2.23 3.53
N PRO A 24 -5.78 3.10 4.27
CA PRO A 24 -4.32 3.06 4.32
C PRO A 24 -3.82 1.68 4.77
N VAL A 25 -3.17 0.93 3.89
CA VAL A 25 -2.70 -0.44 4.17
C VAL A 25 -1.19 -0.43 4.43
N PRO A 26 -0.74 -0.70 5.66
CA PRO A 26 0.69 -0.82 5.96
C PRO A 26 1.23 -2.17 5.48
N LEU A 27 2.32 -2.13 4.73
CA LEU A 27 3.10 -3.28 4.28
C LEU A 27 4.50 -3.20 4.92
N ARG A 28 4.91 -4.29 5.56
CA ARG A 28 6.27 -4.42 6.09
C ARG A 28 7.19 -4.87 4.96
N ILE A 29 8.28 -4.15 4.75
CA ILE A 29 9.33 -4.51 3.78
C ILE A 29 10.66 -4.54 4.53
N ALA A 30 11.47 -5.57 4.31
CA ALA A 30 12.80 -5.64 4.87
C ALA A 30 13.82 -5.98 3.79
N VAL A 31 14.96 -5.28 3.78
CA VAL A 31 16.05 -5.50 2.83
C VAL A 31 17.39 -5.58 3.52
N ASP A 32 18.32 -6.33 2.94
CA ASP A 32 19.72 -6.31 3.34
C ASP A 32 20.52 -5.23 2.59
N HIS A 33 21.79 -5.08 2.97
CA HIS A 33 22.69 -4.04 2.43
C HIS A 33 23.08 -4.28 0.96
N THR A 34 22.81 -5.48 0.44
CA THR A 34 22.99 -5.85 -0.98
C THR A 34 21.71 -5.68 -1.80
N GLY A 35 20.59 -5.30 -1.16
CA GLY A 35 19.29 -5.17 -1.81
C GLY A 35 18.48 -6.47 -1.88
N GLY A 36 18.92 -7.52 -1.18
CA GLY A 36 18.17 -8.76 -1.04
C GLY A 36 16.90 -8.55 -0.22
N ASP A 37 15.79 -9.11 -0.67
CA ASP A 37 14.52 -9.06 0.03
C ASP A 37 14.54 -10.04 1.22
N GLN A 38 14.31 -9.49 2.42
CA GLN A 38 14.26 -10.20 3.70
C GLN A 38 12.88 -10.07 4.35
N THR A 39 11.86 -9.68 3.59
CA THR A 39 10.49 -9.44 4.07
C THR A 39 9.83 -10.70 4.61
N ALA A 40 10.16 -11.87 4.06
CA ALA A 40 9.66 -13.16 4.56
C ALA A 40 10.43 -13.67 5.79
N ASP A 41 11.58 -13.07 6.14
CA ASP A 41 12.38 -13.52 7.28
C ASP A 41 11.70 -13.15 8.60
N THR A 42 11.21 -14.18 9.28
CA THR A 42 10.55 -14.09 10.60
C THR A 42 11.55 -13.92 11.74
N ALA A 43 12.83 -14.25 11.53
CA ALA A 43 13.87 -14.05 12.52
C ALA A 43 14.07 -12.55 12.78
N LEU A 44 13.96 -11.69 11.76
CA LEU A 44 14.02 -10.24 11.94
C LEU A 44 12.81 -9.72 12.73
N ALA A 45 11.62 -10.22 12.44
CA ALA A 45 10.38 -9.80 13.10
C ALA A 45 10.37 -10.19 14.60
N SER A 46 10.98 -11.33 14.95
CA SER A 46 11.05 -11.85 16.32
C SER A 46 12.37 -11.51 17.05
N ALA A 47 13.30 -10.82 16.39
CA ALA A 47 14.60 -10.51 16.96
C ALA A 47 14.48 -9.62 18.20
N LYS A 48 15.20 -9.98 19.26
CA LYS A 48 15.38 -9.11 20.43
C LYS A 48 16.38 -8.01 20.09
N LEU A 49 15.86 -6.85 19.69
CA LEU A 49 16.69 -5.69 19.35
C LEU A 49 17.11 -4.93 20.61
N ARG A 50 18.35 -4.44 20.62
CA ARG A 50 18.83 -3.45 21.58
C ARG A 50 18.97 -2.11 20.88
N ARG A 51 18.69 -1.01 21.59
CA ARG A 51 18.88 0.33 21.05
C ARG A 51 20.37 0.54 20.75
N GLY A 52 20.70 0.75 19.47
CA GLY A 52 22.05 1.11 19.04
C GLY A 52 22.29 2.63 19.10
N ASP A 53 23.52 3.05 18.78
CA ASP A 53 23.87 4.46 18.53
C ASP A 53 23.72 4.78 17.04
N PRO A 54 22.65 5.49 16.61
CA PRO A 54 22.45 5.83 15.21
C PRO A 54 23.55 6.76 14.70
N ALA A 55 24.10 7.64 15.55
CA ALA A 55 25.16 8.56 15.16
C ALA A 55 26.41 7.79 14.74
N SER A 56 26.73 6.69 15.43
CA SER A 56 27.87 5.84 15.05
C SER A 56 27.73 5.19 13.69
N LEU A 57 26.52 4.73 13.34
CA LEU A 57 26.29 4.09 12.05
C LEU A 57 26.30 5.11 10.92
N LEU A 58 25.73 6.30 11.16
CA LEU A 58 25.66 7.37 10.17
C LEU A 58 26.97 8.18 10.02
N ARG A 59 27.95 7.99 10.91
CA ARG A 59 29.32 8.52 10.76
C ARG A 59 30.02 7.92 9.52
N ASN A 60 29.66 6.71 9.13
CA ASN A 60 30.19 6.10 7.92
C ASN A 60 29.53 6.74 6.68
N GLU A 61 30.27 7.61 5.99
CA GLU A 61 29.82 8.32 4.79
C GLU A 61 29.35 7.37 3.68
N ALA A 62 29.97 6.20 3.51
CA ALA A 62 29.53 5.22 2.53
C ALA A 62 28.15 4.63 2.88
N VAL A 63 27.90 4.38 4.17
CA VAL A 63 26.60 3.89 4.64
C VAL A 63 25.53 4.97 4.43
N LYS A 64 25.83 6.22 4.80
CA LYS A 64 24.90 7.35 4.72
C LYS A 64 24.56 7.76 3.29
N ARG A 65 25.56 7.86 2.41
CA ARG A 65 25.38 8.41 1.05
C ARG A 65 25.10 7.37 -0.02
N LYS A 66 25.42 6.09 0.21
CA LYS A 66 25.26 5.04 -0.79
C LYS A 66 24.35 3.92 -0.32
N VAL A 67 24.72 3.23 0.76
CA VAL A 67 24.01 2.01 1.18
C VAL A 67 22.56 2.32 1.58
N LEU A 68 22.34 3.31 2.44
CA LEU A 68 21.00 3.63 2.91
C LEU A 68 20.06 4.14 1.78
N PRO A 69 20.48 5.08 0.90
CA PRO A 69 19.68 5.45 -0.27
C PRO A 69 19.32 4.26 -1.17
N THR A 70 20.29 3.39 -1.51
CA THR A 70 20.01 2.20 -2.34
C THR A 70 19.06 1.23 -1.66
N MET A 71 19.18 1.02 -0.35
CA MET A 71 18.22 0.19 0.40
C MET A 71 16.82 0.81 0.41
N LEU A 72 16.70 2.13 0.53
CA LEU A 72 15.42 2.84 0.49
C LEU A 72 14.76 2.78 -0.89
N GLU A 73 15.54 2.88 -1.97
CA GLU A 73 15.07 2.65 -3.34
C GLU A 73 14.53 1.22 -3.46
N ARG A 74 15.28 0.22 -2.98
CA ARG A 74 14.83 -1.16 -3.02
C ARG A 74 13.55 -1.41 -2.21
N VAL A 75 13.41 -0.76 -1.05
CA VAL A 75 12.18 -0.79 -0.25
C VAL A 75 11.00 -0.21 -1.04
N ARG A 76 11.19 0.88 -1.77
CA ARG A 76 10.14 1.49 -2.60
C ARG A 76 9.74 0.57 -3.75
N ASP A 77 10.69 -0.07 -4.41
CA ASP A 77 10.42 -1.01 -5.50
C ASP A 77 9.61 -2.21 -5.01
N LEU A 78 10.06 -2.85 -3.93
CA LEU A 78 9.37 -3.99 -3.32
C LEU A 78 8.00 -3.60 -2.79
N GLY A 79 7.89 -2.43 -2.16
CA GLY A 79 6.63 -1.87 -1.69
C GLY A 79 5.65 -1.61 -2.84
N THR A 80 6.15 -1.10 -3.97
CA THR A 80 5.35 -0.87 -5.19
C THR A 80 4.87 -2.19 -5.76
N GLU A 81 5.73 -3.21 -5.84
CA GLU A 81 5.32 -4.54 -6.30
C GLU A 81 4.26 -5.16 -5.38
N ALA A 82 4.49 -5.15 -4.07
CA ALA A 82 3.55 -5.68 -3.08
C ALA A 82 2.20 -4.93 -3.07
N SER A 83 2.21 -3.62 -3.38
CA SER A 83 0.99 -2.82 -3.43
C SER A 83 0.02 -3.26 -4.53
N LYS A 84 0.50 -3.89 -5.61
CA LYS A 84 -0.35 -4.34 -6.72
C LYS A 84 -1.43 -5.31 -6.25
N ALA A 85 -1.07 -6.25 -5.36
CA ALA A 85 -2.03 -7.21 -4.81
C ALA A 85 -3.09 -6.54 -3.93
N VAL A 86 -2.69 -5.50 -3.17
CA VAL A 86 -3.60 -4.71 -2.33
C VAL A 86 -4.58 -3.92 -3.20
N ILE A 87 -4.06 -3.25 -4.24
CA ILE A 87 -4.86 -2.46 -5.20
C ILE A 87 -5.85 -3.37 -5.93
N GLU A 88 -5.40 -4.52 -6.41
CA GLU A 88 -6.24 -5.48 -7.12
C GLU A 88 -7.37 -6.02 -6.23
N SER A 89 -7.06 -6.39 -4.98
CA SER A 89 -8.07 -6.85 -4.02
C SER A 89 -9.11 -5.76 -3.70
N ALA A 90 -8.67 -4.50 -3.59
CA ALA A 90 -9.58 -3.37 -3.38
C ALA A 90 -10.48 -3.12 -4.59
N LEU A 91 -9.94 -3.23 -5.81
CA LEU A 91 -10.72 -3.11 -7.05
C LEU A 91 -11.78 -4.21 -7.15
N GLN A 92 -11.40 -5.47 -6.90
CA GLN A 92 -12.33 -6.60 -6.94
C GLN A 92 -13.48 -6.44 -5.94
N THR A 93 -13.15 -6.02 -4.71
CA THR A 93 -14.18 -5.76 -3.68
C THR A 93 -15.10 -4.62 -4.08
N MET A 94 -14.55 -3.56 -4.67
CA MET A 94 -15.31 -2.39 -5.12
C MET A 94 -16.25 -2.72 -6.28
N HIS A 95 -15.74 -3.43 -7.30
CA HIS A 95 -16.53 -3.88 -8.45
C HIS A 95 -17.66 -4.81 -8.00
N ALA A 96 -17.37 -5.84 -7.19
CA ALA A 96 -18.41 -6.75 -6.70
C ALA A 96 -19.56 -6.01 -5.98
N GLN A 97 -19.24 -5.05 -5.11
CA GLN A 97 -20.28 -4.30 -4.39
C GLN A 97 -21.09 -3.35 -5.29
N LEU A 98 -20.45 -2.68 -6.25
CA LEU A 98 -21.14 -1.72 -7.11
C LEU A 98 -21.87 -2.40 -8.27
N ASP A 99 -21.33 -3.47 -8.83
CA ASP A 99 -22.00 -4.27 -9.86
C ASP A 99 -23.29 -4.91 -9.35
N ASP A 100 -23.28 -5.42 -8.11
CA ASP A 100 -24.47 -5.95 -7.44
C ASP A 100 -25.54 -4.85 -7.27
N GLU A 101 -25.13 -3.65 -6.86
CA GLU A 101 -26.04 -2.52 -6.66
C GLU A 101 -26.58 -1.97 -7.99
N ILE A 102 -25.74 -1.88 -9.03
CA ILE A 102 -26.14 -1.49 -10.39
C ILE A 102 -27.16 -2.48 -10.93
N THR A 103 -26.91 -3.79 -10.76
CA THR A 103 -27.83 -4.85 -11.20
C THR A 103 -29.16 -4.73 -10.48
N ARG A 104 -29.14 -4.58 -9.14
CA ARG A 104 -30.34 -4.38 -8.33
C ARG A 104 -31.16 -3.17 -8.78
N LEU A 105 -30.51 -2.04 -9.09
CA LEU A 105 -31.19 -0.84 -9.56
C LEU A 105 -31.78 -1.02 -10.97
N LYS A 106 -31.09 -1.71 -11.88
CA LYS A 106 -31.61 -2.04 -13.20
C LYS A 106 -32.86 -2.93 -13.12
N ASP A 107 -32.84 -3.95 -12.26
CA ASP A 107 -33.98 -4.84 -12.06
C ASP A 107 -35.18 -4.09 -11.49
N LEU A 108 -34.96 -3.22 -10.50
CA LEU A 108 -36.03 -2.38 -9.95
C LEU A 108 -36.58 -1.39 -11.00
N ALA A 109 -35.72 -0.81 -11.84
CA ALA A 109 -36.15 0.12 -12.89
C ALA A 109 -37.00 -0.57 -13.96
N ALA A 110 -36.76 -1.85 -14.24
CA ALA A 110 -37.59 -2.64 -15.16
C ALA A 110 -39.02 -2.88 -14.62
N MET A 111 -39.21 -2.80 -13.30
CA MET A 111 -40.49 -3.03 -12.63
C MET A 111 -41.16 -1.73 -12.15
N ASN A 112 -40.44 -0.61 -12.11
CA ASN A 112 -40.89 0.64 -11.50
C ASN A 112 -40.34 1.88 -12.23
N ASP A 113 -41.23 2.63 -12.86
CA ASP A 113 -40.92 3.85 -13.63
C ASP A 113 -40.44 5.03 -12.74
N HIS A 114 -40.41 4.88 -11.42
CA HIS A 114 -39.91 5.91 -10.50
C HIS A 114 -38.38 5.94 -10.43
N ILE A 115 -37.69 4.91 -10.91
CA ILE A 115 -36.22 4.88 -10.94
C ILE A 115 -35.76 5.49 -12.24
N ARG A 116 -34.97 6.55 -12.13
CA ARG A 116 -34.50 7.30 -13.30
C ARG A 116 -33.24 6.64 -13.87
N PRO A 117 -33.10 6.55 -15.21
CA PRO A 117 -31.86 6.08 -15.84
C PRO A 117 -30.62 6.83 -15.35
N GLU A 118 -30.78 8.14 -15.07
CA GLU A 118 -29.75 9.02 -14.52
C GLU A 118 -29.12 8.51 -13.21
N GLU A 119 -29.88 7.78 -12.38
CA GLU A 119 -29.38 7.23 -11.11
C GLU A 119 -28.43 6.06 -11.35
N ILE A 120 -28.71 5.23 -12.36
CA ILE A 120 -27.85 4.12 -12.78
C ILE A 120 -26.58 4.68 -13.43
N ASP A 121 -26.73 5.68 -14.30
CA ASP A 121 -25.59 6.34 -14.96
C ASP A 121 -24.67 7.01 -13.94
N ALA A 122 -25.23 7.68 -12.93
CA ALA A 122 -24.45 8.27 -11.84
C ALA A 122 -23.67 7.23 -11.04
N LEU A 123 -24.25 6.04 -10.82
CA LEU A 123 -23.59 4.97 -10.09
C LEU A 123 -22.44 4.35 -10.90
N VAL A 124 -22.63 4.14 -12.21
CA VAL A 124 -21.58 3.68 -13.14
C VAL A 124 -20.44 4.70 -13.22
N ALA A 125 -20.76 6.00 -13.30
CA ALA A 125 -19.75 7.06 -13.30
C ALA A 125 -18.95 7.06 -11.98
N ARG A 126 -19.63 6.86 -10.84
CA ARG A 126 -18.97 6.75 -9.53
C ARG A 126 -18.04 5.55 -9.45
N GLU A 127 -18.45 4.39 -9.97
CA GLU A 127 -17.63 3.20 -10.05
C GLU A 127 -16.33 3.47 -10.83
N GLN A 128 -16.43 4.16 -11.97
CA GLN A 128 -15.27 4.52 -12.79
C GLN A 128 -14.33 5.50 -12.07
N GLU A 129 -14.88 6.54 -11.41
CA GLU A 129 -14.08 7.47 -10.60
C GLU A 129 -13.36 6.75 -9.45
N LEU A 130 -14.05 5.83 -8.76
CA LEU A 130 -13.47 5.00 -7.70
C LEU A 130 -12.37 4.09 -8.23
N ALA A 131 -12.60 3.40 -9.34
CA ALA A 131 -11.62 2.52 -9.95
C ALA A 131 -10.34 3.29 -10.33
N ALA A 132 -10.50 4.49 -10.91
CA ALA A 132 -9.37 5.36 -11.22
C ALA A 132 -8.62 5.80 -9.96
N ALA A 133 -9.32 6.16 -8.88
CA ALA A 133 -8.72 6.55 -7.61
C ALA A 133 -7.96 5.40 -6.92
N ILE A 134 -8.50 4.17 -6.96
CA ILE A 134 -7.86 2.98 -6.38
C ILE A 134 -6.63 2.58 -7.21
N ARG A 135 -6.72 2.58 -8.55
CA ARG A 135 -5.57 2.27 -9.44
C ARG A 135 -4.41 3.23 -9.27
N ASN A 136 -4.71 4.50 -9.00
CA ASN A 136 -3.70 5.55 -8.79
C ASN A 136 -3.25 5.67 -7.32
N ALA A 137 -3.54 4.66 -6.49
CA ALA A 137 -2.99 4.62 -5.14
C ALA A 137 -1.45 4.68 -5.18
N ARG A 138 -0.88 5.39 -4.20
CA ARG A 138 0.56 5.58 -4.09
C ARG A 138 1.11 4.76 -2.94
N VAL A 139 2.40 4.45 -3.04
CA VAL A 139 3.17 3.85 -1.95
C VAL A 139 4.02 4.93 -1.30
N ARG A 140 3.85 5.10 0.02
CA ARG A 140 4.62 6.05 0.83
C ARG A 140 5.41 5.29 1.88
N VAL A 141 6.71 5.56 2.00
CA VAL A 141 7.49 5.08 3.16
C VAL A 141 7.07 5.89 4.38
N ASP A 142 6.54 5.24 5.40
CA ASP A 142 6.00 5.89 6.60
C ASP A 142 6.98 5.80 7.77
N ALA A 143 7.56 4.63 8.02
CA ALA A 143 8.53 4.41 9.07
C ALA A 143 9.71 3.56 8.58
N ILE A 144 10.89 3.82 9.12
CA ILE A 144 12.10 3.03 8.85
C ILE A 144 12.80 2.66 10.14
N ARG A 145 13.42 1.48 10.15
CA ARG A 145 14.23 0.94 11.23
C ARG A 145 15.50 0.35 10.64
N PHE A 146 16.63 0.95 10.99
CA PHE A 146 17.94 0.46 10.58
C PHE A 146 18.49 -0.50 11.64
N VAL A 147 18.77 -1.74 11.24
CA VAL A 147 19.20 -2.82 12.13
C VAL A 147 20.61 -3.24 11.76
N TRP A 148 21.54 -3.05 12.69
CA TRP A 148 22.91 -3.53 12.59
C TRP A 148 23.04 -4.89 13.27
N LYS A 149 23.49 -5.90 12.51
CA LYS A 149 23.82 -7.21 13.08
C LYS A 149 25.25 -7.14 13.60
N ALA A 150 25.42 -7.08 14.92
CA ALA A 150 26.73 -7.21 15.52
C ALA A 150 27.28 -8.63 15.24
N PRO A 151 28.59 -8.78 15.00
CA PRO A 151 29.19 -10.11 14.97
C PRO A 151 28.89 -10.83 16.28
N ALA A 152 28.56 -12.13 16.20
CA ALA A 152 28.43 -12.96 17.38
C ALA A 152 29.82 -13.02 18.04
N VAL A 153 29.92 -12.49 19.25
CA VAL A 153 31.12 -12.62 20.10
C VAL A 153 31.02 -13.94 20.85
#